data_AF-A0A5C7QEZ7-F1
#
_entry.id   AF-A0A5C7QEZ7-F1
#
_cell.length_a   1.000
_cell.length_b   1.000
_cell.length_c   1.000
_cell.angle_alpha   90.00
_cell.angle_beta   90.00
_cell.angle_gamma   90.00
#
_symmetry.space_group_name_H-M   'P 1'
#
loop_
_entity.id
_entity.type
_entity.pdbx_description
1 polymer ?
#
loop_
_entity_poly.entity_id
_entity_poly.type
_entity_poly.pdbx_seq_one_letter_code
_entity_poly.pdbx_strand_id
1 'polypeptide(L)'
;MANSTAVSVQFKLDALTALLPAAIGTLKAALYLASATTNGSNTAYTATGEVSGTNYTAGGVAVTAANAPASSGTTAYWTPSANIVYTTVTLATAFDAVMIYDTARTNKAIGVWTFGSQTVNAGTLTLTMPTNNSTNALLRA
;
A
#
# COMPACT_ATOMS: atom_id res chain seq x y z
N MET A 1 -14.18 -37.58 -3.87
CA MET A 1 -13.45 -36.32 -3.61
C MET A 1 -12.41 -36.59 -2.55
N ALA A 2 -11.16 -36.15 -2.74
CA ALA A 2 -10.09 -36.32 -1.76
C ALA A 2 -9.95 -35.06 -0.90
N ASN A 3 -9.57 -35.23 0.36
CA ASN A 3 -9.17 -34.12 1.21
C ASN A 3 -7.97 -33.38 0.60
N SER A 4 -7.92 -32.06 0.77
CA SER A 4 -6.86 -31.21 0.24
C SER A 4 -6.42 -30.20 1.31
N THR A 5 -5.11 -29.94 1.39
CA THR A 5 -4.55 -28.92 2.28
C THR A 5 -4.81 -27.54 1.69
N ALA A 6 -5.56 -26.71 2.40
CA ALA A 6 -5.77 -25.31 2.04
C ALA A 6 -6.09 -24.46 3.28
N VAL A 7 -5.78 -23.16 3.20
CA VAL A 7 -6.32 -22.15 4.13
C VAL A 7 -7.67 -21.69 3.57
N SER A 8 -8.68 -21.60 4.44
CA SER A 8 -10.01 -21.12 4.05
C SER A 8 -9.95 -19.71 3.48
N VAL A 9 -10.57 -19.48 2.32
CA VAL A 9 -10.69 -18.13 1.74
C VAL A 9 -11.43 -17.16 2.66
N GLN A 10 -12.38 -17.67 3.46
CA GLN A 10 -13.10 -16.85 4.43
C GLN A 10 -12.16 -16.32 5.50
N PHE A 11 -11.26 -17.16 6.03
CA PHE A 11 -10.28 -16.72 7.02
C PHE A 11 -9.37 -15.61 6.46
N LYS A 12 -8.95 -15.74 5.20
CA LYS A 12 -8.16 -14.69 4.53
C LYS A 12 -8.95 -13.38 4.40
N LEU A 13 -10.21 -13.46 3.99
CA LEU A 13 -11.10 -12.31 3.84
C LEU A 13 -11.34 -11.61 5.19
N ASP A 14 -11.60 -12.38 6.25
CA ASP A 14 -11.84 -11.86 7.60
C ASP A 14 -10.58 -11.16 8.15
N ALA A 15 -9.41 -11.77 7.95
CA ALA A 15 -8.14 -11.18 8.35
C ALA A 15 -7.87 -9.84 7.64
N LEU A 16 -8.17 -9.76 6.34
CA LEU A 16 -8.06 -8.50 5.59
C LEU A 16 -9.09 -7.48 6.06
N THR A 17 -10.35 -7.87 6.23
CA THR A 17 -11.43 -6.95 6.60
C THR A 17 -11.29 -6.41 8.02
N ALA A 18 -10.63 -7.15 8.92
CA ALA A 18 -10.30 -6.67 10.26
C ALA A 18 -9.29 -5.50 10.24
N LEU A 19 -8.39 -5.48 9.24
CA LEU A 19 -7.38 -4.45 9.06
C LEU A 19 -7.79 -3.36 8.06
N LEU A 20 -8.62 -3.72 7.08
CA LEU A 20 -9.07 -2.93 5.94
C LEU A 20 -10.61 -2.83 5.89
N PRO A 21 -11.35 -2.44 6.96
CA PRO A 21 -12.79 -2.26 6.85
C PRO A 21 -13.17 -1.22 5.78
N ALA A 22 -14.42 -1.25 5.33
CA ALA A 22 -14.95 -0.20 4.46
C ALA A 22 -14.78 1.19 5.11
N ALA A 23 -14.36 2.17 4.31
CA ALA A 23 -14.11 3.55 4.75
C ALA A 23 -13.03 3.72 5.83
N ILE A 24 -11.87 3.07 5.69
CA ILE A 24 -10.71 3.48 6.51
C ILE A 24 -10.34 4.94 6.21
N GLY A 25 -10.40 5.76 7.26
CA GLY A 25 -9.94 7.15 7.24
C GLY A 25 -8.47 7.36 7.64
N THR A 26 -7.68 6.29 7.81
CA THR A 26 -6.37 6.35 8.48
C THR A 26 -5.22 5.68 7.72
N LEU A 27 -5.40 5.31 6.44
CA LEU A 27 -4.28 4.79 5.64
C LEU A 27 -3.41 5.92 5.10
N LYS A 28 -2.09 5.71 5.14
CA LYS A 28 -1.11 6.58 4.50
C LYS A 28 -0.16 5.77 3.61
N ALA A 29 0.45 6.47 2.64
CA ALA A 29 1.39 5.92 1.69
C ALA A 29 2.69 6.72 1.68
N ALA A 30 3.76 6.15 2.24
CA ALA A 30 5.09 6.75 2.30
C ALA A 30 6.00 6.21 1.18
N LEU A 31 6.80 7.08 0.57
CA LEU A 31 7.74 6.73 -0.50
C LEU A 31 9.13 6.46 0.08
N TYR A 32 9.82 5.45 -0.43
CA TYR A 32 11.14 5.03 0.07
C TYR A 32 12.22 5.08 -1.00
N LEU A 33 13.39 5.57 -0.60
CA LEU A 33 14.59 5.68 -1.43
C LEU A 33 14.98 4.31 -1.99
N ALA A 34 15.54 4.30 -3.21
CA ALA A 34 16.01 3.07 -3.85
C ALA A 34 17.20 2.42 -3.11
N SER A 35 17.85 3.16 -2.22
CA SER A 35 18.92 2.66 -1.34
C SER A 35 18.41 2.14 0.01
N ALA A 36 17.13 2.29 0.30
CA ALA A 36 16.54 1.87 1.57
C ALA A 36 16.19 0.38 1.58
N THR A 37 16.19 -0.21 2.77
CA THR A 37 15.68 -1.57 2.99
C THR A 37 14.29 -1.49 3.60
N THR A 38 13.27 -1.44 2.74
CA THR A 38 11.85 -1.42 3.12
C THR A 38 11.15 -2.61 2.48
N ASN A 39 10.62 -3.53 3.27
CA ASN A 39 10.08 -4.80 2.78
C ASN A 39 8.97 -5.37 3.69
N GLY A 40 8.51 -6.58 3.40
CA GLY A 40 7.42 -7.24 4.13
C GLY A 40 7.73 -7.61 5.59
N SER A 41 8.98 -7.46 6.06
CA SER A 41 9.33 -7.65 7.48
C SER A 41 9.11 -6.39 8.32
N ASN A 42 8.90 -5.21 7.70
CA ASN A 42 8.50 -4.02 8.43
C ASN A 42 7.12 -4.25 9.06
N THR A 43 7.02 -4.09 10.38
CA THR A 43 5.75 -4.27 11.12
C THR A 43 4.98 -2.97 11.28
N ALA A 44 5.65 -1.84 11.11
CA ALA A 44 5.09 -0.49 11.16
C ALA A 44 5.85 0.44 10.20
N TYR A 45 5.26 1.60 9.91
CA TYR A 45 5.95 2.69 9.21
C TYR A 45 7.21 3.12 9.96
N THR A 46 8.23 3.46 9.17
CA THR A 46 9.50 4.01 9.64
C THR A 46 9.89 5.20 8.77
N ALA A 47 10.40 6.26 9.39
CA ALA A 47 10.96 7.40 8.65
C ALA A 47 12.36 7.08 8.07
N THR A 48 13.00 5.98 8.51
CA THR A 48 14.31 5.58 7.99
C THR A 48 14.21 5.17 6.53
N GLY A 49 14.99 5.82 5.67
CA GLY A 49 15.00 5.55 4.22
C GLY A 49 13.79 6.12 3.47
N GLU A 50 12.92 6.88 4.14
CA GLU A 50 11.85 7.62 3.49
C GLU A 50 12.42 8.77 2.64
N VAL A 51 11.76 9.11 1.54
CA VAL A 51 12.12 10.29 0.75
C VAL A 51 11.92 11.58 1.55
N SER A 52 12.66 12.62 1.17
CA SER A 52 12.43 13.98 1.66
C SER A 52 12.58 14.97 0.50
N GLY A 53 11.92 16.11 0.59
CA GLY A 53 11.94 17.11 -0.46
C GLY A 53 10.82 18.14 -0.35
N THR A 54 10.82 19.11 -1.26
CA THR A 54 9.79 20.17 -1.30
C THR A 54 8.40 19.55 -1.51
N ASN A 55 7.42 20.05 -0.76
CA ASN A 55 6.01 19.61 -0.77
C ASN A 55 5.78 18.13 -0.42
N TYR A 56 6.80 17.42 0.07
CA TYR A 56 6.66 16.09 0.65
C TYR A 56 6.69 16.19 2.18
N THR A 57 5.72 15.56 2.84
CA THR A 57 5.67 15.47 4.31
C THR A 57 5.96 14.02 4.70
N ALA A 58 6.81 13.82 5.72
CA ALA A 58 7.12 12.50 6.24
C ALA A 58 5.84 11.72 6.64
N GLY A 59 5.86 10.41 6.40
CA GLY A 59 4.68 9.55 6.39
C GLY A 59 3.83 9.65 5.11
N GLY A 60 4.26 10.42 4.12
CA GLY A 60 3.59 10.58 2.82
C GLY A 60 2.15 11.08 2.86
N VAL A 61 1.33 10.62 1.90
CA VAL A 61 -0.04 11.13 1.67
C VAL A 61 -1.11 10.15 2.14
N ALA A 62 -2.34 10.63 2.30
CA ALA A 62 -3.49 9.78 2.65
C ALA A 62 -3.86 8.85 1.48
N VAL A 63 -4.35 7.65 1.80
CA VAL A 63 -4.86 6.67 0.82
C VAL A 63 -6.37 6.59 0.94
N THR A 64 -7.09 6.79 -0.16
CA THR A 64 -8.54 6.65 -0.19
C THR A 64 -8.93 5.18 -0.38
N ALA A 65 -9.52 4.59 0.68
CA ALA A 65 -9.89 3.19 0.77
C ALA A 65 -11.39 3.02 1.11
N ALA A 66 -12.27 3.44 0.20
CA ALA A 66 -13.72 3.39 0.41
C ALA A 66 -14.30 1.97 0.25
N ASN A 67 -13.59 1.07 -0.44
CA ASN A 67 -14.00 -0.31 -0.66
C ASN A 67 -13.37 -1.26 0.38
N ALA A 68 -14.16 -2.21 0.85
CA ALA A 68 -13.68 -3.34 1.64
C ALA A 68 -12.98 -4.39 0.75
N PRO A 69 -12.12 -5.24 1.34
CA PRO A 69 -11.64 -6.47 0.71
C PRO A 69 -12.80 -7.35 0.22
N ALA A 70 -12.56 -8.09 -0.85
CA ALA A 70 -13.49 -9.06 -1.40
C ALA A 70 -12.78 -10.38 -1.68
N SER A 71 -13.53 -11.42 -2.02
CA SER A 71 -12.96 -12.71 -2.39
C SER A 71 -13.61 -13.27 -3.65
N SER A 72 -12.88 -14.13 -4.35
CA SER A 72 -13.37 -14.90 -5.50
C SER A 72 -12.52 -16.15 -5.65
N GLY A 73 -13.17 -17.31 -5.78
CA GLY A 73 -12.50 -18.60 -5.73
C GLY A 73 -11.75 -18.79 -4.40
N THR A 74 -10.44 -19.00 -4.48
CA THR A 74 -9.56 -19.23 -3.32
C THR A 74 -8.75 -18.00 -2.91
N THR A 75 -9.03 -16.85 -3.54
CA THR A 75 -8.26 -15.60 -3.37
C THR A 75 -9.11 -14.55 -2.66
N ALA A 76 -8.59 -14.02 -1.55
CA ALA A 76 -9.04 -12.76 -0.98
C ALA A 76 -8.17 -11.62 -1.54
N TYR A 77 -8.77 -10.48 -1.85
CA TYR A 77 -8.08 -9.41 -2.57
C TYR A 77 -8.58 -8.03 -2.17
N TRP A 78 -7.71 -7.04 -2.33
CA TRP A 78 -8.02 -5.65 -2.08
C TRP A 78 -7.11 -4.71 -2.85
N THR A 79 -7.66 -3.56 -3.24
CA THR A 79 -6.95 -2.42 -3.82
C THR A 79 -7.60 -1.14 -3.31
N PRO A 80 -6.85 -0.07 -2.98
CA PRO A 80 -7.46 1.21 -2.66
C PRO A 80 -8.40 1.70 -3.76
N SER A 81 -9.46 2.40 -3.37
CA SER A 81 -10.50 2.90 -4.29
C SER A 81 -10.06 4.05 -5.20
N ALA A 82 -8.89 4.66 -4.96
CA ALA A 82 -8.38 5.76 -5.76
C ALA A 82 -6.85 5.71 -5.91
N ASN A 83 -6.36 6.38 -6.96
CA ASN A 83 -4.92 6.58 -7.16
C ASN A 83 -4.30 7.37 -6.00
N ILE A 84 -3.02 7.10 -5.72
CA ILE A 84 -2.26 7.83 -4.70
C ILE A 84 -1.49 8.94 -5.40
N VAL A 85 -1.71 10.18 -4.98
CA VAL A 85 -1.20 11.37 -5.68
C VAL A 85 -0.32 12.20 -4.75
N TYR A 86 0.91 12.48 -5.18
CA TYR A 86 1.85 13.38 -4.52
C TYR A 86 2.01 14.63 -5.37
N THR A 87 1.46 15.76 -4.91
CA THR A 87 1.26 16.96 -5.73
C THR A 87 2.45 17.91 -5.63
N THR A 88 2.98 18.34 -6.78
CA THR A 88 4.04 19.36 -6.89
C THR A 88 5.27 19.08 -6.02
N VAL A 89 5.67 17.81 -5.93
CA VAL A 89 6.84 17.41 -5.13
C VAL A 89 8.14 17.62 -5.88
N THR A 90 9.20 17.90 -5.15
CA THR A 90 10.58 17.86 -5.65
C THR A 90 11.36 16.82 -4.85
N LEU A 91 11.55 15.65 -5.45
CA LEU A 91 12.22 14.47 -4.90
C LEU A 91 13.45 14.18 -5.77
N ALA A 92 14.60 14.73 -5.39
CA ALA A 92 15.83 14.70 -6.19
C ALA A 92 16.60 13.38 -6.08
N THR A 93 16.41 12.63 -5.00
CA THR A 93 17.04 11.32 -4.79
C THR A 93 16.13 10.22 -5.30
N ALA A 94 16.70 9.25 -6.00
CA ALA A 94 15.98 8.13 -6.59
C ALA A 94 15.21 7.31 -5.54
N PHE A 95 13.95 7.00 -5.84
CA PHE A 95 13.05 6.20 -5.02
C PHE A 95 12.25 5.24 -5.89
N ASP A 96 11.87 4.10 -5.35
CA ASP A 96 11.28 3.00 -6.13
C ASP A 96 10.24 2.19 -5.36
N ALA A 97 9.89 2.60 -4.14
CA ALA A 97 8.95 1.86 -3.31
C ALA A 97 7.94 2.77 -2.61
N VAL A 98 6.75 2.21 -2.38
CA VAL A 98 5.70 2.80 -1.55
C VAL A 98 5.29 1.80 -0.47
N MET A 99 5.25 2.26 0.79
CA MET A 99 4.62 1.51 1.89
C MET A 99 3.23 2.07 2.12
N ILE A 100 2.21 1.20 2.13
CA ILE A 100 0.89 1.56 2.67
C ILE A 100 0.82 1.04 4.10
N TYR A 101 0.35 1.89 5.01
CA TYR A 101 0.27 1.58 6.43
C TYR A 101 -0.95 2.24 7.07
N ASP A 102 -1.38 1.71 8.21
CA ASP A 102 -2.55 2.18 8.94
C ASP A 102 -2.14 2.98 10.18
N THR A 103 -2.44 4.28 10.15
CA THR A 103 -2.12 5.21 11.24
C THR A 103 -2.99 5.00 12.48
N ALA A 104 -4.19 4.39 12.37
CA ALA A 104 -5.06 4.12 13.53
C ALA A 104 -4.52 3.00 14.42
N ARG A 105 -3.72 2.08 13.85
CA ARG A 105 -3.23 0.89 14.54
C ARG A 105 -1.73 1.03 14.86
N THR A 106 -1.31 2.17 15.40
CA THR A 106 0.12 2.42 15.72
C THR A 106 1.00 2.27 14.48
N ASN A 107 0.55 2.85 13.36
CA ASN A 107 1.27 2.86 12.10
C ASN A 107 1.58 1.46 11.52
N LYS A 108 0.74 0.43 11.75
CA LYS A 108 0.99 -0.93 11.24
C LYS A 108 1.19 -0.93 9.73
N ALA A 109 2.27 -1.55 9.28
CA ALA A 109 2.52 -1.75 7.85
C ALA A 109 1.50 -2.73 7.29
N ILE A 110 0.93 -2.41 6.12
CA ILE A 110 0.06 -3.31 5.35
C ILE A 110 0.89 -4.01 4.27
N GLY A 111 1.75 -3.25 3.61
CA GLY A 111 2.61 -3.80 2.57
C GLY A 111 3.53 -2.75 1.97
N VAL A 112 4.48 -3.24 1.18
CA VAL A 112 5.41 -2.44 0.39
C VAL A 112 5.32 -2.93 -1.05
N TRP A 113 5.18 -2.00 -1.99
CA TRP A 113 5.15 -2.29 -3.41
C TRP A 113 6.22 -1.46 -4.11
N THR A 114 6.92 -2.09 -5.05
CA THR A 114 7.96 -1.45 -5.84
C THR A 114 7.46 -1.04 -7.21
N PHE A 115 8.13 -0.05 -7.79
CA PHE A 115 7.93 0.45 -9.14
C PHE A 115 9.28 0.83 -9.75
N GLY A 116 9.31 1.20 -11.03
CA GLY A 116 10.56 1.63 -11.66
C GLY A 116 11.09 2.92 -11.01
N SER A 117 12.38 2.97 -10.70
CA SER A 117 13.03 4.10 -10.02
C SER A 117 12.67 5.46 -10.63
N GLN A 118 12.33 6.43 -9.78
CA GLN A 118 11.89 7.77 -10.15
C GLN A 118 12.69 8.86 -9.45
N THR A 119 12.76 10.03 -10.08
CA THR A 119 12.95 11.34 -9.43
C THR A 119 11.84 12.26 -9.91
N VAL A 120 11.50 13.29 -9.12
CA VAL A 120 10.44 14.24 -9.48
C VAL A 120 10.94 15.66 -9.22
N ASN A 121 10.73 16.57 -10.16
CA ASN A 121 11.11 17.98 -9.99
C ASN A 121 9.89 18.88 -10.23
N ALA A 122 9.39 19.52 -9.18
CA ALA A 122 8.18 20.36 -9.20
C ALA A 122 6.99 19.71 -9.93
N GLY A 123 6.84 18.38 -9.77
CA GLY A 123 5.91 17.57 -10.54
C GLY A 123 4.90 16.80 -9.68
N THR A 124 3.87 16.27 -10.31
CA THR A 124 2.89 15.41 -9.65
C THR A 124 3.19 13.95 -9.95
N LEU A 125 3.49 13.16 -8.91
CA LEU A 125 3.58 11.70 -9.02
C LEU A 125 2.20 11.10 -8.78
N THR A 126 1.72 10.27 -9.70
CA THR A 126 0.49 9.50 -9.53
C THR A 126 0.79 8.01 -9.59
N LEU A 127 0.56 7.31 -8.48
CA LEU A 127 0.57 5.85 -8.45
C LEU A 127 -0.83 5.37 -8.81
N THR A 128 -0.95 4.76 -9.98
CA THR A 128 -2.24 4.25 -10.48
C THR A 128 -2.56 2.94 -9.80
N MET A 129 -3.68 2.88 -9.09
CA MET A 129 -4.12 1.66 -8.43
C MET A 129 -4.70 0.69 -9.46
N PRO A 130 -4.37 -0.62 -9.39
CA PRO A 130 -4.90 -1.59 -10.35
C PRO A 130 -6.40 -1.84 -10.15
N THR A 131 -7.02 -2.57 -11.07
CA THR A 131 -8.40 -3.00 -10.90
C THR A 131 -8.54 -3.95 -9.70
N ASN A 132 -9.48 -3.68 -8.80
CA ASN A 132 -9.74 -4.51 -7.63
C ASN A 132 -10.47 -5.82 -7.99
N ASN A 133 -9.72 -6.83 -8.44
CA ASN A 133 -10.23 -8.17 -8.74
C ASN A 133 -9.22 -9.27 -8.34
N SER A 134 -9.64 -10.54 -8.43
CA SER A 134 -8.83 -11.67 -7.99
C SER A 134 -7.54 -11.92 -8.77
N THR A 135 -7.32 -11.27 -9.91
CA THR A 135 -6.11 -11.42 -10.73
C THR A 135 -5.19 -10.21 -10.70
N ASN A 136 -5.72 -9.01 -10.51
CA ASN A 136 -5.03 -7.75 -10.73
C ASN A 136 -4.88 -6.91 -9.45
N ALA A 137 -5.61 -7.22 -8.38
CA ALA A 137 -5.61 -6.40 -7.18
C ALA A 137 -4.20 -6.22 -6.58
N LEU A 138 -4.00 -5.07 -5.94
CA LEU A 138 -2.72 -4.69 -5.31
C LEU A 138 -2.32 -5.66 -4.20
N LEU A 139 -3.27 -6.06 -3.36
CA LEU A 139 -3.11 -7.09 -2.34
C LEU A 139 -3.92 -8.32 -2.73
N ARG A 140 -3.29 -9.49 -2.68
CA ARG A 140 -3.91 -10.81 -2.93
C ARG A 140 -3.40 -11.83 -1.92
N ALA A 141 -4.30 -12.61 -1.34
CA ALA A 141 -4.01 -13.66 -0.35
C ALA A 141 -4.70 -14.97 -0.70
#